data_AF-A0A0A9DTJ7-F1
#
_entry.id   AF-A0A0A9DTJ7-F1
#
_cell.length_a   1.000
_cell.length_b   1.000
_cell.length_c   1.000
_cell.angle_alpha   90.00
_cell.angle_beta   90.00
_cell.angle_gamma   90.00
#
_symmetry.space_group_name_H-M   'P 1'
#
loop_
_entity.id
_entity.type
_entity.pdbx_description
1 polymer ?
#
loop_
_entity_poly.entity_id
_entity_poly.type
_entity_poly.pdbx_seq_one_letter_code
_entity_poly.pdbx_strand_id
1 'polypeptide(L)'
;MVVLGSLAGIAEGRDAVVEAGGIPALVESIEDGPAKEKEFAVVALLQLCSESPHNRALLVREGAIPPLVALSQSGSARAKHKAETLLGYLREQRQGGGCGAGPVAATSLAR
;
A
#
# COMPACT_ATOMS: atom_id res chain seq x y z
N MET A 1 6.85 -12.61 -9.81
CA MET A 1 8.32 -12.63 -9.58
C MET A 1 8.57 -12.97 -8.12
N VAL A 2 9.12 -14.14 -7.80
CA VAL A 2 9.12 -14.71 -6.43
C VAL A 2 10.20 -14.10 -5.51
N VAL A 3 11.06 -13.20 -6.01
CA VAL A 3 12.24 -12.72 -5.26
C VAL A 3 11.89 -11.67 -4.19
N LEU A 4 10.82 -10.89 -4.38
CA LEU A 4 10.42 -9.85 -3.42
C LEU A 4 9.79 -10.41 -2.13
N GLY A 5 9.09 -11.54 -2.22
CA GLY A 5 8.43 -12.16 -1.06
C GLY A 5 9.41 -12.65 0.02
N SER A 6 10.60 -13.10 -0.39
CA SER A 6 11.64 -13.60 0.53
C SER A 6 12.41 -12.46 1.23
N LEU A 7 12.54 -11.29 0.60
CA LEU A 7 13.21 -10.12 1.19
C LEU A 7 12.34 -9.40 2.23
N ALA A 8 11.01 -9.48 2.10
CA ALA A 8 10.07 -8.89 3.05
C ALA A 8 10.06 -9.55 4.44
N GLY A 9 10.69 -10.71 4.60
CA GLY A 9 10.83 -11.41 5.89
C GLY A 9 11.90 -10.82 6.82
N ILE A 10 12.75 -9.91 6.32
CA ILE A 10 13.88 -9.32 7.05
C ILE A 10 13.60 -7.84 7.25
N ALA A 11 13.75 -7.31 8.47
CA ALA A 11 13.45 -5.91 8.79
C ALA A 11 14.32 -4.93 7.96
N GLU A 12 15.60 -5.23 7.77
CA GLU A 12 16.49 -4.45 6.90
C GLU A 12 16.12 -4.60 5.40
N GLY A 13 15.58 -5.76 5.01
CA GLY A 13 15.08 -6.00 3.66
C GLY A 13 13.79 -5.21 3.38
N ARG A 14 12.95 -4.97 4.38
CA ARG A 14 11.70 -4.21 4.25
C ARG A 14 11.96 -2.75 3.88
N ASP A 15 12.91 -2.08 4.53
CA ASP A 15 13.23 -0.68 4.26
C ASP A 15 13.88 -0.51 2.88
N ALA A 16 14.81 -1.40 2.54
CA ALA A 16 15.42 -1.45 1.20
C ALA A 16 14.38 -1.73 0.10
N VAL A 17 13.37 -2.56 0.38
CA VAL A 17 12.25 -2.80 -0.54
C VAL A 17 11.44 -1.52 -0.71
N VAL A 18 11.15 -0.75 0.35
CA VAL A 18 10.43 0.53 0.19
C VAL A 18 11.24 1.54 -0.62
N GLU A 19 12.52 1.74 -0.28
CA GLU A 19 13.40 2.67 -0.99
C GLU A 19 13.59 2.28 -2.47
N ALA A 20 13.59 0.99 -2.78
CA ALA A 20 13.66 0.49 -4.15
C ALA A 20 12.33 0.58 -4.94
N GLY A 21 11.27 1.17 -4.37
CA GLY A 21 9.96 1.24 -5.03
C GLY A 21 9.13 -0.04 -4.86
N GLY A 22 9.29 -0.73 -3.73
CA GLY A 22 8.56 -1.97 -3.44
C GLY A 22 7.09 -1.76 -3.10
N ILE A 23 6.67 -0.56 -2.68
CA ILE A 23 5.25 -0.26 -2.43
C ILE A 23 4.40 -0.49 -3.70
N PRO A 24 4.69 0.13 -4.86
CA PRO A 24 3.93 -0.13 -6.08
C PRO A 24 4.04 -1.59 -6.54
N ALA A 25 5.21 -2.23 -6.40
CA ALA A 25 5.36 -3.65 -6.72
C ALA A 25 4.47 -4.55 -5.85
N LEU A 26 4.31 -4.24 -4.56
CA LEU A 26 3.42 -4.98 -3.65
C LEU A 26 1.95 -4.74 -3.97
N VAL A 27 1.59 -3.54 -4.44
CA VAL A 27 0.23 -3.24 -4.92
C VAL A 27 -0.10 -4.07 -6.15
N GLU A 28 0.80 -4.12 -7.13
CA GLU A 28 0.66 -4.94 -8.34
C GLU A 28 0.56 -6.43 -7.98
N SER A 29 1.37 -6.92 -7.03
CA SER A 29 1.25 -8.29 -6.51
C SER A 29 -0.10 -8.57 -5.83
N ILE A 30 -0.78 -7.59 -5.25
CA ILE A 30 -2.14 -7.77 -4.70
C ILE A 30 -3.19 -7.84 -5.81
N GLU A 31 -2.98 -7.12 -6.91
CA GLU A 31 -3.88 -7.15 -8.06
C GLU A 31 -3.76 -8.48 -8.82
N ASP A 32 -2.55 -8.82 -9.27
CA ASP A 32 -2.31 -9.92 -10.22
C ASP A 32 -1.75 -11.19 -9.56
N GLY A 33 -1.22 -11.10 -8.34
CA GLY A 33 -0.54 -12.22 -7.69
C GLY A 33 -1.48 -13.36 -7.22
N PRO A 34 -0.96 -14.58 -6.99
CA PRO A 34 -1.72 -15.67 -6.40
C PRO A 34 -2.08 -15.40 -4.94
N ALA A 35 -3.12 -16.05 -4.42
CA ALA A 35 -3.66 -15.80 -3.07
C ALA A 35 -2.60 -15.79 -1.94
N LYS A 36 -1.58 -16.66 -2.02
CA LYS A 36 -0.45 -16.67 -1.07
C LYS A 36 0.42 -15.42 -1.15
N GLU A 37 0.65 -14.92 -2.36
CA GLU A 37 1.46 -13.72 -2.60
C GLU A 37 0.67 -12.47 -2.18
N LYS A 38 -0.64 -12.42 -2.42
CA LYS A 38 -1.51 -11.35 -1.92
C LYS A 38 -1.50 -11.27 -0.39
N GLU A 39 -1.51 -12.40 0.31
CA GLU A 39 -1.42 -12.46 1.78
C GLU A 39 -0.07 -11.92 2.27
N PHE A 40 1.03 -12.30 1.63
CA PHE A 40 2.35 -11.77 1.95
C PHE A 40 2.47 -10.28 1.69
N ALA A 41 1.97 -9.83 0.53
CA ALA A 41 2.05 -8.43 0.12
C ALA A 41 1.27 -7.53 1.08
N VAL A 42 0.05 -7.90 1.47
CA VAL A 42 -0.74 -7.10 2.41
C VAL A 42 -0.11 -7.06 3.81
N VAL A 43 0.57 -8.14 4.24
CA VAL A 43 1.30 -8.17 5.52
C VAL A 43 2.49 -7.22 5.49
N ALA A 44 3.29 -7.25 4.41
CA ALA A 44 4.41 -6.34 4.24
C ALA A 44 3.95 -4.87 4.24
N LEU A 45 2.91 -4.55 3.45
CA LEU A 45 2.33 -3.21 3.40
C LEU A 45 1.80 -2.74 4.77
N LEU A 46 1.18 -3.64 5.54
CA LEU A 46 0.74 -3.33 6.90
C LEU A 46 1.89 -2.97 7.83
N GLN A 47 2.99 -3.72 7.80
CA GLN A 47 4.14 -3.40 8.63
C GLN A 47 4.77 -2.05 8.23
N LEU A 48 4.94 -1.81 6.93
CA LEU A 48 5.48 -0.54 6.40
C LEU A 48 4.62 0.66 6.78
N CYS A 49 3.30 0.51 6.68
CA CYS A 49 2.35 1.53 7.10
C CYS A 49 2.33 1.69 8.62
N SER A 50 2.48 0.61 9.39
CA SER A 50 2.50 0.69 10.86
C SER A 50 3.69 1.50 11.37
N GLU A 51 4.86 1.39 10.72
CA GLU A 51 6.07 2.10 11.11
C GLU A 51 6.08 3.58 10.69
N SER A 52 5.56 3.91 9.50
CA SER A 52 5.65 5.28 8.98
C SER A 52 4.34 5.80 8.39
N PRO A 53 3.87 6.99 8.81
CA PRO A 53 2.73 7.66 8.19
C PRO A 53 3.02 8.09 6.74
N HIS A 54 4.29 8.31 6.38
CA HIS A 54 4.69 8.66 5.01
C HIS A 54 4.40 7.52 4.04
N ASN A 55 4.69 6.27 4.44
CA ASN A 55 4.40 5.08 3.64
C ASN A 55 2.90 4.92 3.38
N ARG A 56 2.05 5.30 4.35
CA ARG A 56 0.58 5.31 4.18
C ARG A 56 0.15 6.30 3.10
N ALA A 57 0.74 7.51 3.09
CA ALA A 57 0.44 8.52 2.09
C ALA A 57 0.88 8.08 0.69
N LEU A 58 2.08 7.47 0.56
CA LEU A 58 2.55 6.86 -0.69
C LEU A 58 1.60 5.76 -1.17
N LEU A 59 1.20 4.85 -0.30
CA LEU A 59 0.30 3.75 -0.63
C LEU A 59 -1.06 4.22 -1.17
N VAL A 60 -1.60 5.32 -0.64
CA VAL A 60 -2.82 5.95 -1.17
C VAL A 60 -2.56 6.60 -2.52
N ARG A 61 -1.40 7.26 -2.71
CA ARG A 61 -1.01 7.88 -3.99
C ARG A 61 -0.81 6.85 -5.10
N GLU A 62 -0.26 5.68 -4.77
CA GLU A 62 -0.10 4.55 -5.70
C GLU A 62 -1.44 3.84 -6.00
N GLY A 63 -2.55 4.23 -5.38
CA GLY A 63 -3.86 3.65 -5.68
C GLY A 63 -4.06 2.26 -5.11
N ALA A 64 -3.47 1.93 -3.95
CA ALA A 64 -3.64 0.62 -3.35
C ALA A 64 -5.06 0.32 -2.83
N ILE A 65 -5.93 1.34 -2.70
CA ILE A 65 -7.25 1.21 -2.06
C ILE A 65 -8.16 0.21 -2.80
N PRO A 66 -8.41 0.31 -4.13
CA PRO A 66 -9.21 -0.68 -4.85
C PRO A 66 -8.70 -2.13 -4.72
N PRO A 67 -7.40 -2.44 -4.91
CA PRO A 67 -6.88 -3.79 -4.68
C PRO A 67 -7.09 -4.30 -3.25
N LEU A 68 -6.92 -3.43 -2.24
CA LEU A 68 -7.13 -3.80 -0.84
C LEU A 68 -8.60 -4.12 -0.53
N VAL A 69 -9.53 -3.36 -1.11
CA VAL A 69 -10.96 -3.65 -1.00
C VAL A 69 -11.31 -4.96 -1.70
N ALA A 70 -10.77 -5.20 -2.89
CA ALA A 70 -10.94 -6.47 -3.59
C ALA A 70 -10.36 -7.63 -2.79
N LEU A 71 -9.20 -7.47 -2.15
CA LEU A 71 -8.57 -8.47 -1.30
C LEU A 71 -9.38 -8.74 -0.02
N SER A 72 -9.99 -7.70 0.56
CA SER A 72 -10.93 -7.83 1.68
C SER A 72 -12.14 -8.71 1.34
N GLN A 73 -12.54 -8.76 0.06
CA GLN A 73 -13.68 -9.56 -0.39
C GLN A 73 -13.27 -10.95 -0.89
N SER A 74 -12.16 -11.04 -1.63
CA SER A 74 -11.73 -12.25 -2.33
C SER A 74 -10.56 -13.01 -1.67
N GLY A 75 -9.89 -12.41 -0.67
CA GLY A 75 -8.69 -12.96 -0.04
C GLY A 75 -8.95 -14.07 0.99
N SER A 76 -7.86 -14.65 1.51
CA SER A 76 -7.91 -15.58 2.65
C SER A 76 -8.41 -14.88 3.92
N ALA A 77 -8.92 -15.62 4.91
CA ALA A 77 -9.38 -15.02 6.18
C ALA A 77 -8.31 -14.11 6.84
N ARG A 78 -7.02 -14.48 6.71
CA ARG A 78 -5.90 -13.65 7.16
C ARG A 78 -5.73 -12.40 6.29
N ALA A 79 -5.71 -12.55 4.97
CA ALA A 79 -5.56 -11.41 4.05
C ALA A 79 -6.70 -10.40 4.23
N LYS A 80 -7.94 -10.87 4.44
CA LYS A 80 -9.11 -10.02 4.69
C LYS A 80 -8.92 -9.15 5.94
N HIS A 81 -8.60 -9.78 7.06
CA HIS A 81 -8.40 -9.07 8.32
C HIS A 81 -7.26 -8.03 8.24
N LYS A 82 -6.17 -8.37 7.53
CA LYS A 82 -5.04 -7.47 7.30
C LYS A 82 -5.41 -6.30 6.38
N ALA A 83 -6.14 -6.56 5.30
CA ALA A 83 -6.63 -5.53 4.41
C ALA A 83 -7.57 -4.54 5.13
N GLU A 84 -8.49 -5.04 5.95
CA GLU A 84 -9.38 -4.21 6.77
C GLU A 84 -8.61 -3.33 7.75
N THR A 85 -7.60 -3.88 8.41
CA THR A 85 -6.74 -3.12 9.33
C THR A 85 -5.99 -2.01 8.60
N LEU A 86 -5.43 -2.32 7.42
CA LEU A 86 -4.72 -1.34 6.61
C LEU A 86 -5.65 -0.20 6.15
N LEU A 87 -6.85 -0.55 5.68
CA LEU A 87 -7.88 0.42 5.32
C LEU A 87 -8.28 1.29 6.53
N GLY A 88 -8.31 0.73 7.75
CA GLY A 88 -8.48 1.47 9.00
C GLY A 88 -7.40 2.54 9.21
N TYR A 89 -6.13 2.16 9.07
CA TYR A 89 -5.01 3.11 9.20
C TYR A 89 -5.06 4.24 8.16
N LEU A 90 -5.49 3.95 6.93
CA LEU A 90 -5.65 4.97 5.89
C LEU A 90 -6.80 5.94 6.20
N ARG A 91 -7.87 5.47 6.85
CA ARG A 91 -8.98 6.32 7.32
C ARG A 91 -8.55 7.25 8.44
N GLU A 92 -7.78 6.75 9.40
CA GLU A 92 -7.24 7.56 10.51
C GLU A 92 -6.23 8.61 10.02
N GLN A 93 -5.38 8.27 9.04
CA GLN A 93 -4.45 9.24 8.41
C GLN A 93 -5.18 10.42 7.77
N ARG A 94 -6.32 10.18 7.11
CA ARG A 94 -7.13 11.28 6.54
C ARG A 94 -7.64 12.24 7.63
N GLN A 95 -7.84 11.76 8.86
CA GLN A 95 -8.30 12.61 9.96
C GLN A 95 -7.18 13.41 10.64
N GLY A 96 -5.91 13.02 10.48
CA GLY A 96 -4.74 13.78 10.94
C GLY A 96 -4.17 14.78 9.92
N GLY A 97 -4.53 14.65 8.64
CA GLY A 97 -4.08 15.51 7.54
C GLY A 97 -4.94 16.76 7.34
N GLY A 98 -5.18 17.51 8.41
CA GLY A 98 -5.69 18.87 8.30
C GLY A 98 -4.63 19.77 7.66
N CYS A 99 -4.98 20.37 6.53
CA CYS A 99 -4.26 21.43 5.82
C CYS A 99 -3.08 20.99 4.93
N GLY A 100 -3.41 20.74 3.67
CA GLY A 100 -2.47 20.66 2.56
C GLY A 100 -3.24 20.92 1.27
N ALA A 101 -3.63 22.19 1.08
CA ALA A 101 -4.26 22.67 -0.13
C ALA A 101 -3.43 22.23 -1.35
N GLY A 102 -4.11 21.61 -2.32
CA GLY A 102 -3.57 21.56 -3.66
C GLY A 102 -3.47 22.97 -4.24
N PRO A 103 -2.53 23.19 -5.16
CA PRO A 103 -2.87 23.89 -6.37
C PRO A 103 -2.81 22.88 -7.49
N VAL A 104 -4.00 22.48 -7.96
CA VAL A 104 -4.16 22.11 -9.36
C VAL A 104 -3.85 23.37 -10.17
N ALA A 105 -2.58 23.55 -10.53
CA ALA A 105 -2.18 24.52 -11.53
C ALA A 105 -2.67 23.99 -12.89
N ALA A 106 -3.97 24.12 -13.12
CA ALA A 106 -4.50 24.31 -14.44
C ALA A 106 -4.07 25.71 -14.89
N THR A 107 -3.11 25.80 -15.80
CA THR A 107 -2.92 27.02 -16.58
C THR A 107 -2.65 26.65 -18.02
N SER A 108 -3.76 26.67 -18.76
CA SER A 108 -3.91 27.22 -20.11
C SER A 108 -3.08 26.61 -21.24
N LEU A 109 -3.74 25.68 -21.93
CA LEU A 109 -3.94 25.80 -23.37
C LEU A 109 -4.48 27.21 -23.71
N ALA A 110 -3.65 28.05 -24.32
CA ALA A 110 -4.11 29.16 -25.14
C ALA A 110 -3.02 29.48 -26.18
N ARG A 111 -3.26 28.95 -27.39
CA ARG A 111 -3.07 29.57 -28.71
C ARG A 111 -1.76 30.28 -29.04
#